data_AF-A0A329T9K2-F1
#
_entry.id   AF-A0A329T9K2-F1
#
_cell.length_a   1.000
_cell.length_b   1.000
_cell.length_c   1.000
_cell.angle_alpha   90.00
_cell.angle_beta   90.00
_cell.angle_gamma   90.00
#
_symmetry.space_group_name_H-M   'P 1'
#
loop_
_entity.id
_entity.type
_entity.pdbx_description
1 polymer ?
#
loop_
_entity_poly.entity_id
_entity_poly.type
_entity_poly.pdbx_seq_one_letter_code
_entity_poly.pdbx_strand_id
1 'polypeptide(L)'
;MSEPATRAEKVELAVELLAHLEREELSLPEAMDRIETVTTNPALTREILDTAEKRGVIERENARLRVLRGGTYVEYDSQVVAREGEFECKRCGAGITTGHFLRLEAGELGPFGSSCVRKVTGRDAE
;
A
#
# COMPACT_ATOMS: atom_id res chain seq x y z
N MET A 1 -5.82 9.36 -15.91
CA MET A 1 -4.73 8.42 -16.24
C MET A 1 -3.63 8.71 -15.24
N SER A 2 -3.38 7.83 -14.26
CA SER A 2 -2.32 8.06 -13.28
C SER A 2 -0.98 7.91 -14.02
N GLU A 3 -0.27 9.02 -14.22
CA GLU A 3 1.08 9.04 -14.77
C GLU A 3 1.99 8.03 -14.06
N PRO A 4 3.03 7.51 -14.72
CA PRO A 4 4.01 6.67 -14.06
C PRO A 4 4.74 7.54 -13.04
N ALA A 5 4.28 7.49 -11.78
CA ALA A 5 4.98 8.01 -10.62
C ALA A 5 6.48 7.71 -10.79
N THR A 6 7.31 8.75 -10.73
CA THR A 6 8.76 8.63 -10.77
C THR A 6 9.24 7.66 -9.71
N ARG A 7 10.47 7.16 -9.85
CA ARG A 7 11.07 6.24 -8.86
C ARG A 7 10.89 6.74 -7.42
N ALA A 8 11.15 8.04 -7.20
CA ALA A 8 11.00 8.68 -5.91
C ALA A 8 9.54 8.69 -5.41
N GLU A 9 8.58 9.05 -6.28
CA GLU A 9 7.16 9.05 -5.92
C GLU A 9 6.65 7.64 -5.56
N LYS A 10 7.11 6.60 -6.27
CA LYS A 10 6.80 5.20 -5.92
C LYS A 10 7.36 4.81 -4.57
N VAL A 11 8.57 5.29 -4.24
CA VAL A 11 9.18 5.04 -2.93
C VAL A 11 8.35 5.70 -1.84
N GLU A 12 8.05 7.00 -1.98
CA GLU A 12 7.21 7.72 -1.01
C GLU A 12 5.85 7.05 -0.83
N LEU A 13 5.16 6.74 -1.94
CA LEU A 13 3.83 6.12 -1.91
C LEU A 13 3.83 4.78 -1.18
N ALA A 14 4.83 3.93 -1.40
CA ALA A 14 4.92 2.62 -0.76
C ALA A 14 5.36 2.72 0.70
N VAL A 15 6.27 3.63 1.04
CA VAL A 15 6.67 3.89 2.44
C VAL A 15 5.48 4.42 3.24
N GLU A 16 4.71 5.33 2.65
CA GLU A 16 3.51 5.88 3.26
C GLU A 16 2.43 4.80 3.42
N LEU A 17 2.21 3.95 2.41
CA LEU A 17 1.32 2.79 2.54
C LEU A 17 1.71 1.90 3.74
N LEU A 18 2.99 1.64 3.95
CA LEU A 18 3.48 0.84 5.09
C LEU A 18 3.28 1.56 6.44
N ALA A 19 3.46 2.87 6.49
CA ALA A 19 3.28 3.68 7.71
C ALA A 19 1.83 3.69 8.21
N HIS A 20 0.91 3.46 7.29
CA HIS A 20 -0.52 3.62 7.44
C HIS A 20 -1.25 2.28 7.66
N LEU A 21 -0.52 1.17 7.74
CA LEU A 21 -1.10 -0.13 7.99
C LEU A 21 -1.68 -0.21 9.41
N GLU A 22 -2.90 -0.76 9.51
CA GLU A 22 -3.61 -0.93 10.78
C GLU A 22 -2.90 -1.94 11.71
N ARG A 23 -2.03 -2.81 11.16
CA ARG A 23 -1.31 -3.83 11.93
C ARG A 23 0.06 -3.34 12.37
N GLU A 24 0.31 -3.54 13.66
CA GLU A 24 1.61 -3.28 14.27
C GLU A 24 2.69 -4.27 13.80
N GLU A 25 2.31 -5.47 13.35
CA GLU A 25 3.25 -6.52 12.91
C GLU A 25 2.77 -7.24 11.65
N LEU A 26 3.70 -7.50 10.73
CA LEU A 26 3.48 -8.11 9.42
C LEU A 26 4.61 -9.09 9.12
N SER A 27 4.33 -10.13 8.35
CA SER A 27 5.40 -10.94 7.77
C SER A 27 6.09 -10.21 6.60
N LEU A 28 7.35 -10.54 6.31
CA LEU A 28 8.04 -10.04 5.10
C LEU A 28 7.21 -10.26 3.82
N PRO A 29 6.65 -11.46 3.53
CA PRO A 29 5.81 -11.66 2.35
C PRO A 29 4.58 -10.74 2.31
N GLU A 30 3.89 -10.54 3.44
CA GLU A 30 2.74 -9.62 3.49
C GLU A 30 3.09 -8.17 3.17
N ALA A 31 4.26 -7.70 3.60
CA ALA A 31 4.73 -6.37 3.23
C ALA A 31 5.11 -6.30 1.75
N MET A 32 5.72 -7.36 1.22
CA MET A 32 6.07 -7.46 -0.20
C MET A 32 4.83 -7.40 -1.10
N ASP A 33 3.78 -8.18 -0.80
CA ASP A 33 2.51 -8.17 -1.53
C ASP A 33 1.92 -6.76 -1.68
N ARG A 34 2.09 -5.92 -0.66
CA ARG A 34 1.60 -4.53 -0.65
C ARG A 34 2.47 -3.63 -1.50
N ILE A 35 3.79 -3.76 -1.39
CA ILE A 35 4.75 -3.01 -2.22
C ILE A 35 4.55 -3.35 -3.71
N GLU A 36 4.21 -4.60 -4.04
CA GLU A 36 3.95 -5.05 -5.41
C GLU A 36 2.75 -4.35 -6.07
N THR A 37 1.83 -3.78 -5.29
CA THR A 37 0.75 -2.93 -5.84
C THR A 37 1.24 -1.58 -6.40
N VAL A 38 2.41 -1.13 -5.95
CA VAL A 38 3.07 0.11 -6.40
C VAL A 38 4.14 -0.20 -7.44
N THR A 39 4.91 -1.27 -7.21
CA THR A 39 6.05 -1.64 -8.06
C THR A 39 6.41 -3.13 -7.95
N THR A 40 6.59 -3.78 -9.09
CA THR A 40 7.10 -5.16 -9.19
C THR A 40 8.63 -5.20 -9.41
N ASN A 41 9.31 -4.06 -9.43
CA ASN A 41 10.76 -4.01 -9.60
C ASN A 41 11.49 -4.30 -8.27
N PRO A 42 12.30 -5.37 -8.17
CA PRO A 42 12.96 -5.77 -6.93
C PRO A 42 13.99 -4.77 -6.41
N ALA A 43 14.58 -3.93 -7.28
CA ALA A 43 15.49 -2.87 -6.84
C ALA A 43 14.72 -1.77 -6.08
N LEU A 44 13.56 -1.40 -6.59
CA LEU A 44 12.64 -0.46 -5.95
C LEU A 44 12.07 -1.02 -4.64
N THR A 45 11.67 -2.30 -4.61
CA THR A 45 11.18 -2.95 -3.39
C THR A 45 12.19 -2.89 -2.25
N ARG A 46 13.47 -3.15 -2.52
CA ARG A 46 14.54 -3.06 -1.50
C ARG A 46 14.75 -1.63 -1.02
N GLU A 47 14.72 -0.67 -1.93
CA GLU A 47 14.84 0.75 -1.61
C GLU A 47 13.68 1.25 -0.75
N ILE A 48 12.46 0.79 -1.02
CA ILE A 48 11.28 1.09 -0.20
C ILE A 48 11.45 0.59 1.22
N LEU A 49 11.84 -0.68 1.39
CA LEU A 49 12.05 -1.27 2.71
C LEU A 49 13.18 -0.58 3.47
N ASP A 50 14.31 -0.30 2.81
CA ASP A 50 15.44 0.41 3.39
C ASP A 50 15.07 1.86 3.79
N THR A 51 14.28 2.54 2.95
CA THR A 51 13.79 3.91 3.24
C THR A 51 12.81 3.91 4.41
N ALA A 52 11.88 2.96 4.45
CA ALA A 52 10.92 2.82 5.53
C ALA A 52 11.62 2.51 6.87
N GLU A 53 12.63 1.64 6.86
CA GLU A 53 13.43 1.32 8.05
C GLU A 53 14.23 2.54 8.52
N LYS A 54 14.95 3.22 7.62
CA LYS A 54 15.72 4.44 7.92
C LYS A 54 14.86 5.58 8.47
N ARG A 55 13.59 5.66 8.05
CA ARG A 55 12.62 6.68 8.52
C ARG A 55 11.91 6.28 9.82
N GLY A 56 12.24 5.11 10.38
CA GLY A 56 11.59 4.57 11.58
C GLY A 56 10.11 4.28 11.36
N VAL A 57 9.73 3.94 10.13
CA VAL A 57 8.36 3.52 9.79
C VAL A 57 8.17 2.05 10.13
N ILE A 58 9.17 1.23 9.80
CA ILE A 58 9.20 -0.20 10.06
C ILE A 58 10.48 -0.58 10.80
N GLU A 59 10.44 -1.68 11.53
CA GLU A 59 11.58 -2.37 12.11
C GLU A 59 11.59 -3.81 11.62
N ARG A 60 12.75 -4.33 11.25
CA ARG A 60 12.91 -5.69 10.75
C ARG A 60 13.58 -6.56 11.80
N GLU A 61 12.85 -7.56 12.31
CA GLU A 61 13.39 -8.51 13.26
C GLU A 61 12.96 -9.94 12.88
N ASN A 62 13.91 -10.89 12.83
CA ASN A 62 13.62 -12.33 12.67
C ASN A 62 12.64 -12.68 11.52
N ALA A 63 12.79 -12.05 10.35
CA ALA A 63 11.91 -12.18 9.18
C ALA A 63 10.47 -11.62 9.34
N ARG A 64 10.22 -10.86 10.42
CA ARG A 64 9.03 -10.06 10.64
C ARG A 64 9.33 -8.58 10.48
N LEU A 65 8.28 -7.85 10.15
CA LEU A 65 8.26 -6.40 9.99
C LEU A 65 7.30 -5.83 11.04
N ARG A 66 7.81 -4.98 11.91
CA ARG A 66 7.02 -4.25 12.90
C ARG A 66 6.82 -2.82 12.44
N VAL A 67 5.58 -2.37 12.28
CA VAL A 67 5.26 -1.00 11.92
C VAL A 67 5.37 -0.15 13.20
N LEU A 68 6.37 0.71 13.26
CA LEU A 68 6.65 1.55 14.43
C LEU A 68 5.80 2.83 14.45
N ARG A 69 5.38 3.31 13.28
CA ARG A 69 4.61 4.54 13.14
C ARG A 69 3.09 4.30 13.14
N GLY A 70 2.60 3.42 14.02
CA GLY A 70 1.19 3.03 14.16
C GLY A 70 0.27 4.03 14.88
N GLY A 71 0.57 5.34 14.80
CA GLY A 71 -0.21 6.40 15.46
C GLY A 71 -1.23 7.11 14.58
N THR A 72 -1.11 6.98 13.25
CA THR A 72 -1.99 7.63 12.27
C THR A 72 -2.64 6.55 11.42
N TYR A 73 -3.56 5.81 12.05
CA TYR A 73 -4.35 4.77 11.40
C TYR A 73 -4.94 5.28 10.09
N VAL A 74 -4.92 4.46 9.03
CA VAL A 74 -5.81 4.69 7.90
C VAL A 74 -7.21 4.51 8.40
N GLU A 75 -7.90 5.62 8.67
CA GLU A 75 -9.34 5.60 8.74
C GLU A 75 -9.84 5.26 7.34
N TYR A 76 -10.20 3.98 7.15
CA TYR A 76 -10.70 3.42 5.90
C TYR A 76 -11.85 4.25 5.31
N ASP A 77 -12.63 4.91 6.16
CA ASP A 77 -13.72 5.80 5.77
C ASP A 77 -13.24 7.16 5.23
N SER A 78 -12.06 7.62 5.67
CA SER A 78 -11.52 8.96 5.36
C SER A 78 -10.55 8.96 4.18
N GLN A 79 -9.80 7.87 3.96
CA GLN A 79 -8.75 7.81 2.92
C GLN A 79 -9.11 6.94 1.71
N VAL A 80 -10.21 6.20 1.71
CA VAL A 80 -10.65 5.40 0.55
C VAL A 80 -11.81 6.10 -0.15
N VAL A 81 -11.59 6.54 -1.39
CA VAL A 81 -12.63 7.13 -2.24
C VAL A 81 -13.15 6.07 -3.21
N ALA A 82 -14.44 5.75 -3.13
CA ALA A 82 -15.11 4.90 -4.10
C ALA A 82 -15.64 5.75 -5.28
N ARG A 83 -15.43 5.26 -6.51
CA ARG A 83 -16.00 5.82 -7.73
C ARG A 83 -16.68 4.69 -8.51
N GLU A 84 -17.89 4.94 -9.00
CA GLU A 84 -18.60 4.02 -9.89
C GLU A 84 -18.16 4.25 -11.34
N GLY A 85 -18.01 3.16 -12.09
CA GLY A 85 -17.50 3.15 -13.46
C GLY A 85 -16.82 1.83 -13.82
N GLU A 86 -16.45 1.64 -15.09
CA GLU A 86 -15.71 0.47 -15.53
C GLU A 86 -14.22 0.66 -15.25
N PHE A 87 -13.69 -0.10 -14.28
CA PHE A 87 -12.28 -0.07 -13.90
C PHE A 87 -11.69 -1.48 -13.92
N GLU A 88 -10.35 -1.56 -13.96
CA GLU A 88 -9.62 -2.80 -13.80
C GLU A 88 -8.85 -2.76 -12.49
N CYS A 89 -9.09 -3.74 -11.61
CA CYS A 89 -8.44 -3.80 -10.31
C CYS A 89 -6.92 -3.93 -10.48
N LYS A 90 -6.15 -2.95 -10.01
CA LYS A 90 -4.68 -2.95 -10.12
C LYS A 90 -3.99 -4.15 -9.46
N ARG A 91 -4.65 -4.80 -8.50
CA ARG A 91 -4.09 -5.93 -7.75
C ARG A 91 -4.34 -7.27 -8.41
N CYS A 92 -5.57 -7.55 -8.84
CA CYS A 92 -5.96 -8.86 -9.36
C CYS A 92 -6.33 -8.86 -10.85
N GLY A 93 -6.39 -7.69 -11.49
CA GLY A 93 -6.78 -7.53 -12.90
C GLY A 93 -8.27 -7.76 -13.17
N ALA A 94 -9.11 -7.97 -12.15
CA ALA A 94 -10.55 -8.16 -12.36
C ALA A 94 -11.22 -6.86 -12.81
N GLY A 95 -12.12 -6.96 -13.79
CA GLY A 95 -13.04 -5.87 -14.15
C GLY A 95 -14.02 -5.58 -13.01
N ILE A 96 -14.10 -4.33 -12.59
CA ILE A 96 -14.94 -3.87 -11.48
C ILE A 96 -15.78 -2.68 -11.92
N THR A 97 -17.03 -2.64 -11.45
CA THR A 97 -17.95 -1.51 -11.67
C THR A 97 -17.80 -0.41 -10.61
N THR A 98 -16.99 -0.67 -9.58
CA THR A 98 -16.72 0.27 -8.49
C THR A 98 -15.25 0.25 -8.14
N GLY A 99 -14.52 1.28 -8.55
CA GLY A 99 -13.11 1.48 -8.26
C GLY A 99 -12.90 2.17 -6.92
N HIS A 100 -12.12 1.56 -6.03
CA HIS A 100 -11.69 2.15 -4.77
C HIS A 100 -10.29 2.72 -4.92
N PHE A 101 -10.11 3.96 -4.50
CA PHE A 101 -8.87 4.72 -4.61
C PHE A 101 -8.40 5.14 -3.22
N LEU A 102 -7.20 4.72 -2.83
CA LEU A 102 -6.57 5.11 -1.58
C LEU A 102 -5.86 6.45 -1.78
N ARG A 103 -6.31 7.48 -1.07
CA ARG A 103 -5.65 8.80 -1.06
C ARG A 103 -4.59 8.83 0.02
N LEU A 104 -3.36 8.89 -0.45
CA LEU A 104 -2.14 9.07 0.31
C LEU A 104 -1.66 10.51 0.06
N GLU A 105 -0.89 11.10 1.00
CA GLU A 105 -0.27 12.41 0.80
C GLU A 105 0.71 12.39 -0.38
N ALA A 106 1.38 11.25 -0.59
CA ALA A 106 2.27 11.00 -1.72
C ALA A 106 1.53 10.74 -3.05
N GLY A 107 0.21 10.54 -3.05
CA GLY A 107 -0.58 10.36 -4.28
C GLY A 107 -1.82 9.46 -4.13
N GLU A 108 -2.52 9.22 -5.24
CA GLU A 108 -3.70 8.32 -5.29
C GLU A 108 -3.28 6.93 -5.77
N LEU A 109 -3.57 5.89 -4.98
CA LEU A 109 -3.32 4.49 -5.30
C LEU A 109 -4.64 3.76 -5.64
N GLY A 110 -4.76 3.21 -6.84
CA GLY A 110 -5.95 2.50 -7.31
C GLY A 110 -6.00 2.41 -8.84
N PRO A 111 -7.13 1.94 -9.41
CA PRO A 111 -8.36 1.48 -8.74
C PRO A 111 -8.27 0.05 -8.19
N PHE A 112 -8.98 -0.22 -7.09
CA PHE A 112 -9.10 -1.55 -6.47
C PHE A 112 -10.56 -1.97 -6.30
N GLY A 113 -10.82 -3.28 -6.35
CA GLY A 113 -12.11 -3.83 -5.93
C GLY A 113 -12.31 -3.76 -4.41
N SER A 114 -13.55 -3.80 -3.94
CA SER A 114 -13.93 -3.66 -2.52
C SER A 114 -13.18 -4.64 -1.59
N SER A 115 -13.00 -5.89 -1.97
CA SER A 115 -12.21 -6.86 -1.20
C SER A 115 -10.70 -6.60 -1.31
N CYS A 116 -10.23 -6.18 -2.49
CA CYS A 116 -8.80 -5.97 -2.73
C CYS A 116 -8.26 -4.80 -1.91
N VAL A 117 -8.99 -3.68 -1.85
CA VAL A 117 -8.58 -2.50 -1.06
C VAL A 117 -8.49 -2.85 0.43
N ARG A 118 -9.42 -3.65 0.97
CA ARG A 118 -9.39 -4.10 2.38
C ARG A 118 -8.13 -4.90 2.72
N LYS A 119 -7.68 -5.82 1.87
CA LYS A 119 -6.43 -6.54 2.16
C LYS A 119 -5.20 -5.64 1.98
N VAL A 120 -5.20 -4.72 1.01
CA VAL A 120 -4.09 -3.76 0.80
C VAL A 120 -3.94 -2.84 2.01
N THR A 121 -5.03 -2.29 2.54
CA THR A 121 -5.02 -1.46 3.76
C THR A 121 -4.80 -2.25 5.05
N GLY A 122 -4.69 -3.59 4.99
CA GLY A 122 -4.45 -4.44 6.17
C GLY A 122 -5.67 -4.77 7.02
N ARG A 123 -6.88 -4.39 6.57
CA ARG A 123 -8.14 -4.67 7.27
C ARG A 123 -8.54 -6.16 7.22
N ASP A 124 -8.03 -6.89 6.23
CA ASP A 124 -8.37 -8.29 5.97
C ASP A 124 -7.06 -9.11 5.90
N ALA A 125 -6.93 -10.15 6.74
CA ALA A 125 -5.88 -11.18 6.65
C ALA A 125 -6.43 -12.35 5.85
N GLU A 126 -5.74 -12.75 4.80
CA GLU A 126 -5.77 -14.14 4.34
C GLU A 126 -4.37 -14.72 4.49
#